data_AF-A0A3M1YXK4-F1
#
_entry.id   AF-A0A3M1YXK4-F1
#
_cell.length_a   1.000
_cell.length_b   1.000
_cell.length_c   1.000
_cell.angle_alpha   90.00
_cell.angle_beta   90.00
_cell.angle_gamma   90.00
#
_symmetry.space_group_name_H-M   'P 1'
#
loop_
_entity.id
_entity.type
_entity.pdbx_description
1 polymer ?
#
loop_
_entity_poly.entity_id
_entity_poly.type
_entity_poly.pdbx_seq_one_letter_code
_entity_poly.pdbx_strand_id
1 'polypeptide(L)'
;MYFWTMRRFVKWPALILGLLCLSGSACRNKETLPDNLIGPPVYSVVFSAQICPPESQPDCFDGTGSLPVAGVRLWLFESETARELGQKVIVEGTSNATGNMTFSGLSARDYFYTAEYPDPDAVAEPVLKHFIRISPNTSHLEESILFIGK
;
A
#
# COMPACT_ATOMS: atom_id res chain seq x y z
N MET A 1 56.89 -2.91 14.28
CA MET A 1 55.76 -1.98 14.54
C MET A 1 54.78 -2.70 15.45
N TYR A 2 54.51 -2.10 16.61
CA TYR A 2 53.81 -2.62 17.79
C TYR A 2 52.37 -3.08 17.45
N PHE A 3 51.93 -4.31 17.79
CA PHE A 3 51.38 -4.76 19.08
C PHE A 3 50.05 -4.03 19.46
N TRP A 4 48.91 -4.74 19.46
CA TRP A 4 47.98 -4.92 20.61
C TRP A 4 46.59 -5.42 20.20
N THR A 5 46.39 -6.73 20.34
CA THR A 5 45.14 -7.35 20.80
C THR A 5 44.98 -7.11 22.30
N MET A 6 43.84 -6.57 22.76
CA MET A 6 43.28 -6.86 24.08
C MET A 6 41.78 -6.51 24.13
N ARG A 7 40.92 -7.55 24.10
CA ARG A 7 39.56 -7.47 24.67
C ARG A 7 39.68 -7.79 26.16
N ARG A 8 39.55 -6.77 27.01
CA ARG A 8 39.44 -6.95 28.46
C ARG A 8 38.01 -7.40 28.81
N PHE A 9 37.87 -8.67 29.15
CA PHE A 9 36.74 -9.17 29.93
C PHE A 9 36.92 -8.70 31.38
N VAL A 10 36.10 -7.75 31.83
CA VAL A 10 36.01 -7.39 33.24
C VAL A 10 34.77 -8.09 33.80
N LYS A 11 34.99 -9.23 34.46
CA LYS A 11 34.01 -9.89 35.33
C LYS A 11 33.86 -9.06 36.60
N TRP A 12 32.66 -8.52 36.85
CA TRP A 12 32.27 -7.99 38.15
C TRP A 12 31.58 -9.10 38.98
N PRO A 13 31.86 -9.19 40.29
CA PRO A 13 31.26 -10.20 41.16
C PRO A 13 30.08 -9.67 41.99
N ALA A 14 29.19 -10.61 42.32
CA ALA A 14 28.53 -10.84 43.60
C ALA A 14 27.46 -9.85 44.17
N LEU A 15 26.27 -10.46 44.37
CA LEU A 15 25.44 -10.44 45.60
C LEU A 15 24.94 -9.10 46.16
N ILE A 16 23.62 -8.86 46.06
CA ILE A 16 22.82 -8.30 47.17
C ILE A 16 21.44 -8.98 47.24
N LEU A 17 21.18 -9.55 48.41
CA LEU A 17 19.88 -10.00 48.93
C LEU A 17 18.95 -8.78 49.18
N GLY A 18 17.68 -8.88 48.79
CA GLY A 18 16.58 -8.05 49.27
C GLY A 18 15.27 -8.77 48.99
N LEU A 19 14.75 -9.62 49.89
CA LEU A 19 13.97 -9.31 51.09
C LEU A 19 12.64 -8.56 50.76
N LEU A 20 11.53 -9.27 51.00
CA LEU A 20 10.18 -8.80 51.34
C LEU A 20 9.38 -7.98 50.29
N CYS A 21 8.45 -8.68 49.62
CA CYS A 21 7.13 -8.13 49.25
C CYS A 21 6.03 -9.08 49.77
N LEU A 22 5.89 -9.15 51.09
CA LEU A 22 4.67 -9.60 51.77
C LEU A 22 3.89 -8.35 52.16
N SER A 23 3.03 -7.87 51.27
CA SER A 23 1.79 -7.18 51.64
C SER A 23 0.92 -7.03 50.40
N GLY A 24 -0.32 -7.47 50.52
CA GLY A 24 -1.30 -7.44 49.46
C GLY A 24 -1.60 -6.02 49.01
N SER A 25 -1.55 -5.84 47.70
CA SER A 25 -2.46 -4.99 46.95
C SER A 25 -2.38 -5.50 45.52
N ALA A 26 -3.52 -5.90 44.98
CA ALA A 26 -3.67 -6.48 43.66
C ALA A 26 -2.77 -5.79 42.62
N CYS A 27 -1.69 -6.46 42.22
CA CYS A 27 -1.08 -6.25 40.92
C CYS A 27 -2.15 -6.66 39.89
N ARG A 28 -3.03 -5.71 39.54
CA ARG A 28 -3.88 -5.82 38.37
C ARG A 28 -2.92 -5.76 37.19
N ASN A 29 -2.43 -6.93 36.78
CA ASN A 29 -1.74 -7.13 35.52
C ASN A 29 -2.68 -6.59 34.44
N LYS A 30 -2.43 -5.36 34.00
CA LYS A 30 -2.68 -5.03 32.61
C LYS A 30 -1.57 -5.77 31.91
N GLU A 31 -1.89 -6.95 31.38
CA GLU A 31 -1.02 -7.64 30.43
C GLU A 31 -0.78 -6.64 29.29
N THR A 32 0.29 -5.87 29.40
CA THR A 32 0.85 -5.12 28.29
C THR A 32 1.36 -6.21 27.36
N LEU A 33 0.57 -6.54 26.33
CA LEU A 33 1.04 -7.34 25.21
C LEU A 33 2.40 -6.78 24.79
N PRO A 34 3.41 -7.63 24.56
CA PRO A 34 4.68 -7.14 24.05
C PRO A 34 4.42 -6.47 22.70
N ASP A 35 4.73 -5.17 22.59
CA ASP A 35 4.68 -4.33 21.38
C ASP A 35 5.54 -4.86 20.20
N ASN A 36 6.10 -6.07 20.33
CA ASN A 36 7.09 -6.65 19.43
C ASN A 36 6.52 -7.70 18.47
N LEU A 37 5.19 -7.81 18.35
CA LEU A 37 4.52 -8.71 17.39
C LEU A 37 3.64 -7.99 16.37
N ILE A 38 3.55 -6.66 16.41
CA ILE A 38 2.79 -5.88 15.44
C ILE A 38 3.76 -5.50 14.31
N GLY A 39 3.77 -6.31 13.25
CA GLY A 39 4.40 -5.90 11.99
C GLY A 39 3.82 -4.57 11.49
N PRO A 40 4.52 -3.86 10.59
CA PRO A 40 3.99 -2.59 10.05
C PRO A 40 2.58 -2.80 9.49
N PRO A 41 1.67 -1.83 9.66
CA PRO A 41 0.31 -1.96 9.17
C PRO A 41 0.32 -2.13 7.65
N VAL A 42 -0.51 -3.05 7.17
CA VAL A 42 -0.63 -3.42 5.76
C VAL A 42 -1.99 -2.97 5.25
N TYR A 43 -2.00 -2.37 4.06
CA TYR A 43 -3.18 -1.76 3.43
C TYR A 43 -3.54 -2.45 2.13
N SER A 44 -4.80 -2.29 1.73
CA SER A 44 -5.32 -2.73 0.43
C SER A 44 -6.01 -1.58 -0.29
N VAL A 45 -5.91 -1.59 -1.62
CA VAL A 45 -6.54 -0.62 -2.51
C VAL A 45 -7.33 -1.38 -3.56
N VAL A 46 -8.57 -0.94 -3.80
CA VAL A 46 -9.40 -1.43 -4.90
C VAL A 46 -9.38 -0.38 -6.00
N PHE A 47 -9.01 -0.78 -7.21
CA PHE A 47 -9.18 0.06 -8.39
C PHE A 47 -10.40 -0.42 -9.18
N SER A 48 -11.22 0.52 -9.61
CA SER A 48 -12.42 0.30 -10.42
C SER A 48 -12.21 0.97 -11.78
N ALA A 49 -11.96 0.17 -12.81
CA ALA A 49 -11.72 0.63 -14.17
C ALA A 49 -13.03 0.73 -14.97
N GLN A 50 -13.24 1.89 -15.58
CA GLN A 50 -14.47 2.23 -16.28
C GLN A 50 -14.16 2.99 -17.57
N ILE A 51 -15.06 2.92 -18.54
CA ILE A 51 -15.06 3.72 -19.75
C ILE A 51 -16.29 4.63 -19.75
N CYS A 52 -16.12 5.85 -20.24
CA CYS A 52 -17.17 6.76 -20.59
C CYS A 52 -17.43 6.69 -22.10
N PRO A 53 -18.51 6.03 -22.57
CA PRO A 53 -18.88 6.04 -23.98
C PRO A 53 -19.15 7.47 -24.49
N PRO A 54 -18.85 7.78 -25.77
CA PRO A 54 -19.06 9.12 -26.33
C PRO A 54 -20.51 9.58 -26.23
N GLU A 55 -21.48 8.67 -26.35
CA GLU A 55 -22.91 8.95 -26.24
C GLU A 55 -23.38 9.31 -24.82
N SER A 56 -22.57 8.98 -23.81
CA SER A 56 -22.86 9.24 -22.39
C SER A 56 -22.11 10.45 -21.85
N GLN A 57 -21.39 11.19 -22.71
CA GLN A 57 -20.76 12.44 -22.30
C GLN A 57 -21.80 13.57 -22.28
N PRO A 58 -21.89 14.37 -21.19
CA PRO A 58 -20.92 14.52 -20.10
C PRO A 58 -21.23 13.71 -18.82
N ASP A 59 -22.30 12.93 -18.80
CA ASP A 59 -22.88 12.33 -17.59
C ASP A 59 -21.91 11.42 -16.79
N CYS A 60 -20.88 10.89 -17.46
CA CYS A 60 -19.83 10.06 -16.85
C CYS A 60 -19.04 10.75 -15.73
N PHE A 61 -18.88 12.08 -15.79
CA PHE A 61 -18.16 12.83 -14.75
C PHE A 61 -18.95 12.94 -13.45
N ASP A 62 -20.27 12.75 -13.52
CA ASP A 62 -21.16 12.70 -12.36
C ASP A 62 -21.35 11.26 -11.82
N GLY A 63 -20.56 10.30 -12.34
CA GLY A 63 -20.60 8.89 -11.93
C GLY A 63 -21.78 8.10 -12.52
N THR A 64 -22.47 8.68 -13.51
CA THR A 64 -23.58 8.04 -14.23
C THR A 64 -23.20 7.79 -15.68
N GLY A 65 -23.61 6.67 -16.29
CA GLY A 65 -23.31 6.41 -17.71
C GLY A 65 -21.91 5.85 -18.02
N SER A 66 -21.05 5.63 -17.01
CA SER A 66 -19.81 4.88 -17.19
C SER A 66 -20.05 3.36 -17.15
N LEU A 67 -19.25 2.61 -17.90
CA LEU A 67 -19.34 1.15 -17.98
C LEU A 67 -18.06 0.50 -17.43
N PRO A 68 -18.15 -0.60 -16.67
CA PRO A 68 -16.97 -1.30 -16.18
C PRO A 68 -16.17 -1.94 -17.31
N VAL A 69 -14.84 -1.95 -17.18
CA VAL A 69 -13.93 -2.43 -18.24
C VAL A 69 -13.06 -3.57 -17.70
N ALA A 70 -13.22 -4.75 -18.29
CA ALA A 70 -12.35 -5.90 -18.04
C ALA A 70 -11.05 -5.82 -18.85
N GLY A 71 -9.97 -6.40 -18.34
CA GLY A 71 -8.71 -6.49 -19.09
C GLY A 71 -7.81 -5.25 -19.03
N VAL A 72 -8.17 -4.22 -18.27
CA VAL A 72 -7.30 -3.05 -18.03
C VAL A 72 -6.09 -3.50 -17.26
N ARG A 73 -4.90 -3.29 -17.82
CA ARG A 73 -3.63 -3.60 -17.17
C ARG A 73 -3.19 -2.41 -16.33
N LEU A 74 -2.74 -2.68 -15.10
CA LEU A 74 -2.30 -1.63 -14.20
C LEU A 74 -1.01 -2.01 -13.51
N TRP A 75 -0.08 -1.05 -13.45
CA TRP A 75 1.20 -1.18 -12.77
C TRP A 75 1.32 -0.12 -11.69
N LEU A 76 1.73 -0.52 -10.49
CA LEU A 76 1.96 0.36 -9.36
C LEU A 76 3.48 0.53 -9.13
N PHE A 77 3.90 1.75 -8.82
CA PHE A 77 5.29 2.18 -8.72
C PHE A 77 5.52 2.95 -7.41
N GLU A 78 6.74 2.88 -6.87
CA GLU A 78 7.11 3.59 -5.62
C GLU A 78 7.39 5.09 -5.85
N SER A 79 7.67 5.49 -7.09
CA SER A 79 7.97 6.88 -7.43
C SER A 79 7.56 7.24 -8.85
N GLU A 80 7.42 8.53 -9.11
CA GLU A 80 7.14 9.05 -10.44
C GLU A 80 8.21 8.68 -11.45
N THR A 81 9.50 8.83 -11.09
CA THR A 81 10.62 8.46 -11.96
C THR A 81 10.59 6.97 -12.33
N ALA A 82 10.22 6.10 -11.38
CA ALA A 82 10.06 4.67 -11.64
C ALA A 82 8.93 4.40 -12.64
N ARG A 83 7.79 5.08 -12.48
CA ARG A 83 6.64 5.02 -13.40
C ARG A 83 7.02 5.49 -14.81
N GLU A 84 7.74 6.61 -14.93
CA GLU A 84 8.16 7.17 -16.23
C GLU A 84 9.10 6.26 -17.00
N LEU A 85 10.02 5.60 -16.30
CA LEU A 85 10.98 4.67 -16.88
C LEU A 85 10.42 3.24 -17.04
N GLY A 86 9.22 2.97 -16.52
CA GLY A 86 8.64 1.62 -16.50
C GLY A 86 9.46 0.62 -15.66
N GLN A 87 10.18 1.10 -14.64
CA GLN A 87 11.06 0.28 -13.80
C GLN A 87 10.49 0.16 -12.39
N LYS A 88 10.92 -0.87 -11.63
CA LYS A 88 10.53 -1.07 -10.22
C LYS A 88 9.00 -1.10 -9.99
N VAL A 89 8.32 -1.89 -10.82
CA VAL A 89 6.91 -2.24 -10.56
C VAL A 89 6.82 -2.96 -9.22
N ILE A 90 5.98 -2.45 -8.33
CA ILE A 90 5.71 -3.05 -7.01
C ILE A 90 4.77 -4.22 -7.18
N VAL A 91 3.68 -3.96 -7.90
CA VAL A 91 2.61 -4.90 -8.18
C VAL A 91 1.98 -4.51 -9.51
N GLU A 92 1.55 -5.52 -10.25
CA GLU A 92 0.75 -5.37 -11.45
C GLU A 92 -0.53 -6.19 -11.34
N GLY A 93 -1.54 -5.80 -12.08
CA GLY A 93 -2.83 -6.47 -12.09
C GLY A 93 -3.58 -6.23 -13.38
N THR A 94 -4.68 -6.97 -13.52
CA THR A 94 -5.62 -6.82 -14.62
C THR A 94 -7.04 -6.76 -14.06
N SER A 95 -7.87 -5.85 -14.55
CA SER A 95 -9.25 -5.74 -14.10
C SER A 95 -10.06 -6.97 -14.48
N ASN A 96 -10.92 -7.40 -13.57
CA ASN A 96 -11.83 -8.53 -13.77
C ASN A 96 -13.05 -8.13 -14.62
N ALA A 97 -14.00 -9.06 -14.79
CA ALA A 97 -15.24 -8.84 -15.55
C ALA A 97 -16.12 -7.69 -15.04
N THR A 98 -15.97 -7.28 -13.77
CA THR A 98 -16.70 -6.15 -13.17
C THR A 98 -15.88 -4.86 -13.17
N GLY A 99 -14.73 -4.83 -13.86
CA GLY A 99 -13.83 -3.68 -13.90
C GLY A 99 -12.94 -3.52 -12.67
N ASN A 100 -12.98 -4.44 -11.71
CA ASN A 100 -12.30 -4.27 -10.43
C ASN A 100 -10.95 -5.01 -10.40
N MET A 101 -10.00 -4.44 -9.66
CA MET A 101 -8.75 -5.08 -9.28
C MET A 101 -8.39 -4.68 -7.85
N THR A 102 -7.74 -5.57 -7.10
CA THR A 102 -7.38 -5.31 -5.70
C THR A 102 -5.90 -5.58 -5.49
N PHE A 103 -5.20 -4.61 -4.93
CA PHE A 103 -3.84 -4.77 -4.44
C PHE A 103 -3.85 -4.77 -2.92
N SER A 104 -3.11 -5.70 -2.33
CA SER A 104 -2.92 -5.83 -0.89
C SER A 104 -1.42 -5.90 -0.60
N GLY A 105 -1.02 -5.80 0.67
CA GLY A 105 0.41 -5.80 1.01
C GLY A 105 1.06 -4.41 0.95
N LEU A 106 0.28 -3.34 0.82
CA LEU A 106 0.80 -1.99 0.64
C LEU A 106 1.10 -1.32 1.99
N SER A 107 2.03 -0.36 2.00
CA SER A 107 2.37 0.46 3.17
C SER A 107 1.71 1.83 3.04
N ALA A 108 1.55 2.55 4.15
CA ALA A 108 1.11 3.95 4.10
C ALA A 108 2.20 4.84 3.46
N ARG A 109 1.98 5.25 2.21
CA ARG A 109 2.82 6.17 1.41
C ARG A 109 2.10 6.57 0.12
N ASP A 110 2.77 7.38 -0.68
CA ASP A 110 2.34 7.69 -2.05
C ASP A 110 2.78 6.58 -3.02
N TYR A 111 1.89 6.23 -3.94
CA TYR A 111 2.15 5.30 -5.03
C TYR A 111 1.75 5.93 -6.36
N PHE A 112 2.50 5.63 -7.40
CA PHE A 112 2.21 6.09 -8.75
C PHE A 112 1.70 4.92 -9.56
N TYR A 113 0.77 5.13 -10.48
CA TYR A 113 0.29 4.06 -11.34
C TYR A 113 0.16 4.47 -12.79
N THR A 114 0.28 3.46 -13.65
CA THR A 114 -0.05 3.52 -15.07
C THR A 114 -1.13 2.50 -15.34
N ALA A 115 -2.22 2.90 -15.99
CA ALA A 115 -3.30 2.03 -16.41
C ALA A 115 -3.40 2.04 -17.95
N GLU A 116 -3.47 0.87 -18.57
CA GLU A 116 -3.56 0.69 -20.02
C GLU A 116 -4.90 0.05 -20.37
N TYR A 117 -5.64 0.73 -21.24
CA TYR A 117 -6.90 0.24 -21.78
C TYR A 117 -6.64 -0.93 -22.75
N PRO A 118 -7.42 -2.02 -22.71
CA PRO A 118 -7.17 -3.22 -23.50
C PRO A 118 -7.27 -3.01 -25.02
N ASP A 119 -8.14 -2.09 -25.45
CA ASP A 119 -8.33 -1.72 -26.86
C ASP A 119 -7.98 -0.24 -27.09
N PRO A 120 -6.73 0.08 -27.48
CA PRO A 120 -6.27 1.46 -27.56
C PRO A 120 -7.02 2.31 -28.62
N ASP A 121 -7.68 1.66 -29.58
CA ASP A 121 -8.44 2.35 -30.62
C ASP A 121 -9.83 2.80 -30.13
N ALA A 122 -10.36 2.19 -29.07
CA ALA A 122 -11.66 2.50 -28.49
C ALA A 122 -11.68 3.75 -27.59
N VAL A 123 -10.51 4.29 -27.22
CA VAL A 123 -10.38 5.39 -26.25
C VAL A 123 -9.56 6.56 -26.78
N ALA A 124 -9.86 7.75 -26.29
CA ALA A 124 -9.15 8.99 -26.62
C ALA A 124 -7.69 8.92 -26.17
N GLU A 125 -7.47 8.47 -24.93
CA GLU A 125 -6.18 8.30 -24.30
C GLU A 125 -6.03 6.86 -23.78
N PRO A 126 -5.22 6.01 -24.42
CA PRO A 126 -5.13 4.59 -24.09
C PRO A 126 -4.38 4.31 -22.79
N VAL A 127 -3.61 5.29 -22.29
CA VAL A 127 -2.77 5.13 -21.11
C VAL A 127 -3.03 6.28 -20.15
N LEU A 128 -3.52 5.94 -18.95
CA LEU A 128 -3.72 6.87 -17.85
C LEU A 128 -2.56 6.76 -16.86
N LYS A 129 -2.14 7.91 -16.32
CA LYS A 129 -0.98 8.06 -15.45
C LYS A 129 -1.35 8.95 -14.27
N HIS A 130 -1.31 8.41 -13.05
CA HIS A 130 -1.77 9.14 -11.85
C HIS A 130 -1.06 8.65 -10.58
N PHE A 131 -1.47 9.13 -9.40
CA PHE A 131 -0.97 8.68 -8.10
C PHE A 131 -2.09 8.52 -7.08
N ILE A 132 -1.84 7.69 -6.07
CA ILE A 132 -2.70 7.50 -4.90
C ILE A 132 -1.89 7.72 -3.62
N ARG A 133 -2.56 8.14 -2.55
CA ARG A 133 -1.97 8.30 -1.22
C ARG A 133 -2.64 7.36 -0.23
N ILE A 134 -1.89 6.42 0.32
CA ILE A 134 -2.34 5.58 1.43
C ILE A 134 -1.90 6.25 2.72
N SER A 135 -2.86 6.70 3.53
CA SER A 135 -2.57 7.28 4.85
C SER A 135 -2.77 6.23 5.95
N PRO A 136 -2.10 6.34 7.11
CA PRO A 136 -2.26 5.39 8.19
C PRO A 136 -3.69 5.25 8.74
N ASN A 137 -4.53 6.26 8.48
CA ASN A 137 -5.92 6.29 8.91
C ASN A 137 -6.90 5.81 7.80
N THR A 138 -6.39 5.38 6.65
CA THR A 138 -7.19 4.89 5.53
C THR A 138 -7.45 3.40 5.72
N SER A 139 -8.65 3.03 6.16
CA SER A 139 -9.05 1.62 6.32
C SER A 139 -9.47 0.97 5.00
N HIS A 140 -9.98 1.77 4.07
CA HIS A 140 -10.40 1.33 2.74
C HIS A 140 -10.08 2.44 1.74
N LEU A 141 -9.36 2.13 0.66
CA LEU A 141 -9.11 3.06 -0.43
C LEU A 141 -9.69 2.47 -1.72
N GLU A 142 -10.62 3.18 -2.32
CA GLU A 142 -11.13 2.90 -3.66
C GLU A 142 -10.65 4.01 -4.59
N GLU A 143 -10.09 3.61 -5.72
CA GLU A 143 -9.65 4.51 -6.78
C GLU A 143 -10.43 4.18 -8.05
N SER A 144 -11.02 5.20 -8.68
CA SER A 144 -11.72 5.01 -9.95
C SER A 144 -10.86 5.46 -11.11
N ILE A 145 -10.72 4.61 -12.13
CA ILE A 145 -10.00 4.90 -13.36
C ILE A 145 -11.04 5.07 -14.45
N LEU A 146 -11.15 6.30 -14.98
CA LEU A 146 -12.10 6.62 -16.03
C LEU A 146 -11.35 6.85 -17.35
N PHE A 147 -11.60 5.98 -18.32
CA PHE A 147 -11.18 6.19 -19.71
C PHE A 147 -12.28 6.90 -20.49
N ILE A 148 -11.88 7.72 -21.46
CA ILE A 148 -12.81 8.44 -22.32
C ILE A 148 -12.89 7.72 -23.67
N GLY A 149 -14.08 7.22 -24.03
CA GLY A 149 -14.34 6.55 -25.31
C GLY A 149 -14.30 7.53 -26.50
N LYS A 150 -13.97 6.99 -27.68
CA LYS A 150 -14.00 7.69 -28.98
C LYS A 150 -15.31 7.48 -29.71
#